data_AF-A0A0Q7M5F9-F1
#
_entry.id   AF-A0A0Q7M5F9-F1
#
_cell.length_a   1.000
_cell.length_b   1.000
_cell.length_c   1.000
_cell.angle_alpha   90.00
_cell.angle_beta   90.00
_cell.angle_gamma   90.00
#
_symmetry.space_group_name_H-M   'P 1'
#
loop_
_entity.id
_entity.type
_entity.pdbx_description
1 polymer ?
#
loop_
_entity_poly.entity_id
_entity_poly.type
_entity_poly.pdbx_seq_one_letter_code
_entity_poly.pdbx_strand_id
1 'polypeptide(L)' 'MANLMKELVSGVVESVLKEILKKAGGTTATKRQKRQTRSATTGRFKKAPAAKAKPAKKQVSRRKTAASRSKTS' A
#
# COMPACT_ATOMS: atom_id res chain seq x y z
N MET A 1 -38.76 -23.13 13.85
CA MET A 1 -37.51 -23.84 14.24
C MET A 1 -36.53 -24.01 13.07
N ALA A 2 -36.97 -24.39 11.87
CA ALA A 2 -36.09 -24.57 10.70
C ALA A 2 -35.36 -23.29 10.24
N ASN A 3 -36.02 -22.12 10.31
CA ASN A 3 -35.42 -20.85 9.92
C ASN A 3 -34.25 -20.43 10.84
N LEU A 4 -34.33 -20.75 12.14
CA LEU A 4 -33.25 -20.48 13.09
C LEU A 4 -31.99 -21.31 12.79
N MET A 5 -32.18 -22.56 12.37
CA MET A 5 -31.06 -23.43 11.96
C MET A 5 -30.44 -22.94 10.65
N LYS A 6 -31.24 -22.44 9.71
CA LYS A 6 -30.75 -21.86 8.46
C LYS A 6 -29.92 -20.60 8.72
N GLU A 7 -30.36 -19.74 9.63
CA GLU A 7 -29.62 -18.53 10.02
C GLU A 7 -28.29 -18.89 10.70
N LEU A 8 -28.29 -19.85 11.63
CA LEU A 8 -27.07 -20.33 12.29
C LEU A 8 -26.05 -20.89 11.28
N VAL A 9 -26.50 -21.79 10.40
CA VAL A 9 -25.63 -22.39 9.38
C VAL A 9 -25.12 -21.33 8.41
N SER A 10 -25.95 -20.38 7.98
CA SER A 10 -25.51 -19.29 7.11
C SER A 10 -24.45 -18.41 7.75
N GLY A 11 -24.61 -18.07 9.05
CA GLY A 11 -23.63 -17.27 9.79
C GLY A 11 -22.29 -17.98 9.95
N VAL A 12 -22.30 -19.29 10.18
CA VAL A 12 -21.08 -20.11 10.25
C VAL A 12 -20.38 -20.17 8.89
N VAL A 13 -21.13 -20.45 7.81
CA VAL A 13 -20.57 -20.54 6.46
C VAL A 13 -19.99 -19.19 6.02
N GLU A 14 -20.68 -18.09 6.29
CA GLU A 14 -20.19 -16.76 5.94
C GLU A 14 -18.92 -16.37 6.71
N SER A 15 -18.84 -16.74 8.00
CA SER A 15 -17.66 -16.52 8.83
C SER A 15 -16.46 -17.32 8.36
N VAL A 16 -16.66 -18.60 8.05
CA VAL A 16 -15.62 -19.50 7.52
C VAL A 16 -15.15 -19.02 6.14
N LEU A 17 -16.06 -18.63 5.24
CA LEU A 17 -15.70 -18.07 3.94
C LEU A 17 -14.91 -16.78 4.08
N LYS A 18 -15.29 -15.86 4.98
CA LYS A 18 -14.51 -14.65 5.27
C LYS A 18 -13.13 -14.97 5.81
N GLU A 19 -13.00 -15.99 6.66
CA GLU A 19 -11.71 -16.38 7.23
C GLU A 19 -10.80 -17.06 6.19
N ILE A 20 -11.36 -17.95 5.37
CA ILE A 20 -10.66 -18.56 4.24
C ILE A 20 -10.25 -17.49 3.24
N LEU A 21 -11.12 -16.55 2.87
CA LEU A 21 -10.77 -15.47 1.94
C LEU A 21 -9.73 -14.49 2.51
N LYS A 22 -9.77 -14.21 3.83
CA LYS A 22 -8.68 -13.47 4.50
C LYS A 22 -7.35 -14.22 4.45
N LYS A 23 -7.36 -15.55 4.59
CA LYS A 23 -6.16 -16.39 4.53
C LYS A 23 -5.69 -16.66 3.09
N ALA A 24 -6.61 -16.74 2.12
CA ALA A 24 -6.35 -17.14 0.73
C ALA A 24 -6.12 -15.96 -0.22
N GLY A 25 -6.86 -14.86 -0.07
CA GLY A 25 -6.78 -13.68 -0.94
C GLY A 25 -5.70 -12.66 -0.54
N GLY A 26 -5.00 -12.88 0.57
CA GLY A 26 -4.12 -11.90 1.19
C GLY A 26 -2.67 -12.35 1.31
N THR A 27 -1.98 -12.61 0.19
CA THR A 27 -0.50 -12.69 0.20
C THR A 27 0.18 -11.34 0.41
N THR A 28 -0.58 -10.26 0.58
CA THR A 28 -0.04 -9.01 1.10
C THR A 28 0.04 -9.10 2.61
N ALA A 29 1.21 -9.51 3.11
CA ALA A 29 1.56 -9.34 4.52
C ALA A 29 1.23 -7.90 4.94
N THR A 30 0.27 -7.72 5.84
CA THR A 30 0.00 -6.43 6.45
C THR A 30 1.22 -6.07 7.29
N LYS A 31 2.14 -5.31 6.69
CA LYS A 31 3.33 -4.85 7.40
C LYS A 31 2.86 -4.03 8.60
N ARG A 32 3.05 -4.57 9.80
CA ARG A 32 2.79 -3.84 11.04
C ARG A 32 3.44 -2.47 10.95
N GLN A 33 2.63 -1.43 10.88
CA GLN A 33 3.13 -0.06 10.82
C GLN A 33 3.82 0.24 12.15
N LYS A 34 5.16 0.27 12.14
CA LYS A 34 5.94 0.65 13.33
C LYS A 34 5.56 2.09 13.68
N ARG A 35 5.14 2.32 14.93
CA ARG A 35 4.89 3.66 15.46
C ARG A 35 6.18 4.48 15.35
N GLN A 36 6.07 5.70 14.84
CA GLN A 36 7.23 6.59 14.72
C GLN A 36 7.74 6.95 16.11
N THR A 37 9.03 6.72 16.35
CA THR A 37 9.71 7.12 17.59
C THR A 37 9.91 8.64 17.62
N ARG A 38 9.62 9.27 18.75
CA ARG A 38 9.85 10.70 18.98
C ARG A 38 11.35 10.96 19.27
N SER A 39 11.82 12.16 18.96
CA SER A 39 13.15 12.64 19.33
C SER A 39 13.21 12.88 20.85
N ALA A 40 14.25 12.35 21.52
CA ALA A 40 14.43 12.52 22.96
C ALA A 40 14.69 13.99 23.35
N THR A 41 15.32 14.76 22.46
CA THR A 41 15.73 16.15 22.74
C THR A 41 14.65 17.16 22.35
N THR A 42 13.84 16.88 21.33
CA THR A 42 12.91 17.86 20.75
C THR A 42 11.44 17.45 20.79
N GLY A 43 11.11 16.23 21.22
CA GLY A 43 9.73 15.72 21.35
C GLY A 43 8.96 15.53 20.03
N ARG A 44 9.50 16.00 18.90
CA ARG A 44 8.93 15.85 17.56
C ARG A 44 9.23 14.46 16.98
N PHE A 45 8.38 14.00 16.06
CA PHE A 45 8.63 12.76 15.33
C PHE A 45 9.91 12.86 14.48
N LYS A 46 10.70 11.78 14.44
CA LYS A 46 11.89 11.73 13.59
C LYS A 46 11.46 11.78 12.12
N LYS A 47 11.94 12.79 11.37
CA LYS A 47 11.70 12.89 9.93
C LYS A 47 12.33 11.68 9.25
N ALA A 48 11.55 10.96 8.44
CA ALA A 48 12.09 9.87 7.64
C ALA A 48 13.19 10.41 6.71
N PRO A 49 14.31 9.71 6.53
CA PRO A 49 15.31 10.10 5.56
C PRO A 49 14.67 10.16 4.18
N ALA A 50 14.89 11.26 3.45
CA ALA A 50 14.40 11.38 2.09
C ALA A 50 14.96 10.24 1.24
N ALA A 51 14.11 9.58 0.46
CA ALA A 51 14.57 8.56 -0.48
C ALA A 51 15.58 9.21 -1.44
N LYS A 52 16.74 8.58 -1.59
CA LYS A 52 17.77 9.07 -2.53
C LYS A 52 17.15 9.09 -3.94
N ALA A 53 17.12 10.27 -4.56
CA ALA A 53 16.64 10.41 -5.92
C ALA A 53 17.48 9.53 -6.86
N LYS A 54 16.83 8.75 -7.73
CA LYS A 54 17.54 7.95 -8.73
C LYS A 54 18.20 8.91 -9.74
N PRO A 55 19.45 8.65 -10.17
CA PRO A 55 20.09 9.46 -11.20
C PRO A 55 19.29 9.40 -12.51
N ALA A 56 19.35 10.48 -13.29
CA ALA A 56 18.67 10.55 -14.58
C ALA A 56 19.20 9.43 -15.51
N LYS A 57 18.28 8.64 -16.08
CA LYS A 57 18.65 7.62 -17.06
C LYS A 57 19.08 8.30 -18.35
N LYS A 58 20.21 7.89 -18.92
CA LYS A 58 20.65 8.33 -20.24
C LYS A 58 19.54 8.01 -21.25
N GLN A 59 19.10 9.03 -21.97
CA GLN A 59 18.08 8.87 -22.99
C GLN A 59 18.66 8.12 -24.20
N VAL A 60 18.19 6.90 -24.44
CA VAL A 60 18.76 5.98 -25.45
C VAL A 60 18.21 6.22 -26.87
N SER A 61 17.12 6.98 -26.99
CA SER A 61 16.47 7.27 -28.28
C SER A 61 16.28 8.77 -28.47
N ARG A 62 16.24 9.24 -29.73
CA ARG A 62 16.03 10.66 -30.09
C ARG A 62 14.58 11.12 -29.90
N ARG A 63 13.93 10.75 -28.79
CA ARG A 63 12.61 11.28 -28.43
C ARG A 63 12.79 12.75 -28.04
N LYS A 64 12.21 13.68 -28.81
CA LYS A 64 12.25 15.11 -28.49
C LYS A 64 11.92 15.34 -27.00
N THR A 65 12.87 15.86 -26.22
CA THR A 65 12.67 16.28 -24.82
C THR A 65 11.79 17.52 -24.78
N ALA A 66 11.19 17.84 -23.62
CA ALA A 66 10.34 19.03 -23.46
C ALA A 66 11.02 20.32 -23.96
N ALA A 67 12.33 20.49 -23.69
CA ALA A 67 13.13 21.61 -24.18
C ALA A 67 13.28 21.67 -25.72
N SER A 68 13.24 20.52 -26.41
CA SER A 68 13.25 20.47 -27.89
C SER A 68 11.85 20.52 -28.52
N ARG A 69 10.79 20.42 -27.70
CA ARG A 69 9.38 20.54 -28.12
C ARG A 69 8.87 21.97 -28.02
N SER A 70 9.45 22.82 -27.18
CA SER A 70 9.12 24.24 -27.11
C SER A 70 9.74 24.96 -28.30
N LYS A 71 8.99 25.07 -29.40
CA LYS A 71 9.25 25.99 -30.50
C LYS A 71 7.97 26.78 -30.78
N THR A 72 7.58 27.56 -29.77
CA THR A 72 6.49 28.54 -29.84
C THR A 72 6.73 29.61 -28.78
N SER A 73 6.74 30.85 -29.28
CA SER A 73 6.92 32.16 -28.63
C SER A 73 8.36 32.60 -28.39
#